data_AF-A0AAD0PVY2-F1
#
_entry.id   AF-A0AAD0PVY2-F1
#
_cell.length_a   1.000
_cell.length_b   1.000
_cell.length_c   1.000
_cell.angle_alpha   90.00
_cell.angle_beta   90.00
_cell.angle_gamma   90.00
#
_symmetry.space_group_name_H-M   'P 1'
#
loop_
_entity.id
_entity.type
_entity.pdbx_description
1 polymer ?
#
loop_
_entity_poly.entity_id
_entity_poly.type
_entity_poly.pdbx_seq_one_letter_code
_entity_poly.pdbx_strand_id
1 'polypeptide(L)'
;MRKLTDRKMALLLSSTAVTNNLGEPLIVYRGEHGLLDEANPGLQTRLGSLSFGSAAAASSYAQHPNVRGMTAESPRVYPVYLIINKPFTTEQDPFLDFTLVEKKLGRDIALHFFERYADHVENTDNWASEINGDDKFTGVREFLKLHPERAGELYASIYPFLDDPEFSDILKAKGFDGAIYGGCGENALEPEYRVFEESSVIYALSKDMAPKPSQKLKQEGPEFFA
;
A
#
# COMPACT_ATOMS: atom_id res chain seq x y z
N MET A 1 14.96 -12.48 12.09
CA MET A 1 14.30 -11.23 12.52
C MET A 1 14.91 -10.73 13.82
N ARG A 2 15.28 -9.44 13.89
CA ARG A 2 15.83 -8.83 15.11
C ARG A 2 14.67 -8.40 16.01
N LYS A 3 14.58 -8.93 17.23
CA LYS A 3 13.55 -8.51 18.20
C LYS A 3 13.72 -7.03 18.53
N LEU A 4 12.64 -6.24 18.43
CA LEU A 4 12.61 -4.85 18.85
C LEU A 4 12.08 -4.77 20.28
N THR A 5 12.65 -3.89 21.11
CA THR A 5 12.07 -3.58 22.41
C THR A 5 10.83 -2.70 22.24
N ASP A 6 9.89 -2.76 23.19
CA ASP A 6 8.68 -1.92 23.16
C ASP A 6 9.02 -0.43 23.02
N ARG A 7 10.06 0.04 23.72
CA ARG A 7 10.53 1.43 23.63
C ARG A 7 11.02 1.78 22.21
N LYS A 8 11.74 0.86 21.56
CA LYS A 8 12.25 1.10 20.19
C LYS A 8 11.11 1.06 19.17
N MET A 9 10.14 0.16 19.32
CA MET A 9 8.95 0.15 18.49
C MET A 9 8.14 1.44 18.64
N ALA A 10 7.88 1.87 19.88
CA ALA A 10 7.15 3.10 20.14
C ALA A 10 7.82 4.33 19.50
N LEU A 11 9.16 4.39 19.54
CA LEU A 11 9.92 5.46 18.89
C LEU A 11 9.83 5.41 17.36
N LEU A 12 9.87 4.22 16.76
CA LEU A 12 9.78 4.07 15.30
C LEU A 12 8.37 4.39 14.78
N LEU A 13 7.34 4.08 15.58
CA LEU A 13 5.94 4.24 15.19
C LEU A 13 5.33 5.57 15.65
N SER A 14 6.01 6.38 16.46
CA SER A 14 5.43 7.62 17.01
C SER A 14 5.05 8.67 15.98
N SER A 15 5.62 8.59 14.77
CA SER A 15 5.40 9.54 13.67
C SER A 15 4.78 8.89 12.43
N THR A 16 4.32 7.64 12.54
CA THR A 16 3.69 6.97 11.39
C THR A 16 2.34 7.60 11.09
N ALA A 17 2.02 7.76 9.80
CA ALA A 17 0.72 8.15 9.30
C ALA A 17 -0.26 6.96 9.23
N VAL A 18 0.21 5.74 9.47
CA VAL A 18 -0.61 4.51 9.46
C VAL A 18 -1.18 4.27 10.85
N THR A 19 -2.28 4.96 11.15
CA THR A 19 -2.94 4.92 12.46
C THR A 19 -4.42 4.57 12.38
N ASN A 20 -4.97 4.03 13.46
CA ASN A 20 -6.41 3.84 13.64
C ASN A 20 -7.11 5.19 13.95
N ASN A 21 -8.43 5.15 14.16
CA ASN A 21 -9.23 6.34 14.51
C ASN A 21 -8.88 6.98 15.87
N LEU A 22 -8.07 6.30 16.69
CA LEU A 22 -7.57 6.80 17.98
C LEU A 22 -6.15 7.38 17.85
N GLY A 23 -5.56 7.39 16.64
CA GLY A 23 -4.19 7.85 16.41
C GLY A 23 -3.12 6.83 16.83
N GLU A 24 -3.50 5.58 17.12
CA GLU A 24 -2.56 4.53 17.49
C GLU A 24 -2.06 3.80 16.23
N PRO A 25 -0.80 3.33 16.19
CA PRO A 25 -0.27 2.58 15.05
C PRO A 25 -1.17 1.39 14.68
N LEU A 26 -1.59 1.34 13.41
CA LEU A 26 -2.50 0.33 12.90
C LEU A 26 -1.73 -0.92 12.46
N ILE A 27 -2.27 -2.11 12.77
CA ILE A 27 -1.81 -3.36 12.17
C ILE A 27 -2.48 -3.51 10.81
N VAL A 28 -1.66 -3.68 9.78
CA VAL A 28 -2.08 -3.97 8.41
C VAL A 28 -1.49 -5.31 7.96
N TYR A 29 -1.98 -5.83 6.85
CA TYR A 29 -1.71 -7.20 6.44
C TYR A 29 -1.19 -7.26 5.01
N ARG A 30 -0.21 -8.11 4.77
CA ARG A 30 0.26 -8.48 3.43
C ARG A 30 0.03 -9.95 3.17
N GLY A 31 -0.61 -10.26 2.05
CA GLY A 31 -0.72 -11.61 1.51
C GLY A 31 0.45 -11.95 0.61
N GLU A 32 0.98 -13.16 0.72
CA GLU A 32 1.96 -13.72 -0.21
C GLU A 32 1.57 -15.13 -0.59
N HIS A 33 1.98 -15.57 -1.78
CA HIS A 33 1.56 -16.86 -2.33
C HIS A 33 2.70 -17.67 -2.95
N GLY A 34 3.91 -17.12 -3.06
CA GLY A 34 5.08 -17.78 -3.63
C GLY A 34 5.78 -18.74 -2.65
N LEU A 35 6.71 -19.55 -3.17
CA LEU A 35 7.58 -20.39 -2.34
C LEU A 35 8.40 -19.54 -1.35
N LEU A 36 8.66 -20.10 -0.18
CA LEU A 36 9.58 -19.51 0.77
C LEU A 36 10.99 -19.52 0.17
N ASP A 37 11.62 -18.35 0.12
CA ASP A 37 13.03 -18.22 -0.16
C ASP A 37 13.79 -18.28 1.17
N GLU A 38 14.30 -19.47 1.52
CA GLU A 38 15.09 -19.66 2.73
C GLU A 38 16.43 -18.91 2.68
N ALA A 39 16.96 -18.61 1.48
CA ALA A 39 18.20 -17.87 1.32
C ALA A 39 18.00 -16.36 1.54
N ASN A 40 16.83 -15.83 1.17
CA ASN A 40 16.45 -14.43 1.36
C ASN A 40 15.16 -14.33 2.19
N PRO A 41 15.24 -14.54 3.52
CA PRO A 41 14.08 -14.47 4.38
C PRO A 41 13.58 -13.02 4.50
N GLY A 42 12.31 -12.80 4.17
CA GLY A 42 11.67 -11.47 4.21
C GLY A 42 10.39 -11.44 3.40
N LEU A 43 9.83 -10.24 3.22
CA LEU A 43 8.74 -10.01 2.29
C LEU A 43 9.25 -10.09 0.85
N GLN A 44 8.50 -10.75 -0.01
CA GLN A 44 8.86 -10.95 -1.41
C GLN A 44 8.06 -10.02 -2.31
N THR A 45 8.74 -9.32 -3.23
CA THR A 45 8.09 -8.56 -4.30
C THR A 45 8.98 -8.53 -5.54
N ARG A 46 8.37 -8.39 -6.71
CA ARG A 46 9.05 -8.07 -7.98
C ARG A 46 8.76 -6.64 -8.44
N LEU A 47 8.00 -5.90 -7.65
CA LEU A 47 7.44 -4.59 -7.98
C LEU A 47 8.20 -3.50 -7.19
N GLY A 48 8.00 -2.24 -7.58
CA GLY A 48 8.63 -1.07 -6.93
C GLY A 48 8.21 -0.83 -5.49
N SER A 49 7.14 -1.48 -5.01
CA SER A 49 6.62 -1.33 -3.65
C SER A 49 6.06 -2.63 -3.07
N LEU A 50 5.84 -2.60 -1.75
CA LEU A 50 5.15 -3.63 -0.98
C LEU A 50 3.75 -3.13 -0.60
N SER A 51 2.71 -3.87 -1.00
CA SER A 51 1.30 -3.61 -0.68
C SER A 51 0.83 -4.26 0.62
N PHE A 52 0.02 -3.51 1.36
CA PHE A 52 -0.66 -3.90 2.58
C PHE A 52 -2.10 -3.36 2.59
N GLY A 53 -3.00 -4.12 3.19
CA GLY A 53 -4.41 -3.75 3.36
C GLY A 53 -5.02 -4.46 4.57
N SER A 54 -6.31 -4.80 4.48
CA SER A 54 -6.99 -5.55 5.52
C SER A 54 -6.60 -7.03 5.54
N ALA A 55 -6.90 -7.70 6.65
CA ALA A 55 -6.66 -9.13 6.80
C ALA A 55 -7.44 -9.96 5.76
N ALA A 56 -8.67 -9.54 5.43
CA ALA A 56 -9.53 -10.23 4.48
C ALA A 56 -8.93 -10.20 3.07
N ALA A 57 -8.57 -9.01 2.57
CA ALA A 57 -7.97 -8.87 1.26
C ALA A 57 -6.57 -9.52 1.18
N ALA A 58 -5.75 -9.38 2.23
CA ALA A 58 -4.46 -10.08 2.31
C ALA A 58 -4.63 -11.60 2.22
N SER A 59 -5.63 -12.16 2.90
CA SER A 59 -5.96 -13.58 2.79
C SER A 59 -6.44 -13.95 1.39
N SER A 60 -7.29 -13.12 0.78
CA SER A 60 -7.78 -13.31 -0.58
C SER A 60 -6.62 -13.37 -1.58
N TYR A 61 -5.74 -12.37 -1.60
CA TYR A 61 -4.59 -12.32 -2.50
C TYR A 61 -3.55 -13.42 -2.24
N ALA A 62 -3.40 -13.89 -1.00
CA ALA A 62 -2.55 -15.03 -0.69
C ALA A 62 -3.09 -16.33 -1.31
N GLN A 63 -4.41 -16.54 -1.29
CA GLN A 63 -5.05 -17.76 -1.79
C GLN A 63 -5.34 -17.71 -3.30
N HIS A 64 -5.60 -16.52 -3.81
CA HIS A 64 -6.04 -16.24 -5.18
C HIS A 64 -5.18 -15.12 -5.78
N PRO A 65 -3.96 -15.44 -6.25
CA PRO A 65 -3.08 -14.44 -6.85
C PRO A 65 -3.77 -13.72 -7.99
N ASN A 66 -3.75 -12.38 -7.99
CA ASN A 66 -4.33 -11.57 -9.07
C ASN A 66 -3.42 -11.50 -10.31
N VAL A 67 -2.74 -12.60 -10.62
CA VAL A 67 -1.88 -12.75 -11.79
C VAL A 67 -2.38 -13.95 -12.57
N ARG A 68 -2.81 -13.70 -13.80
CA ARG A 68 -3.39 -14.73 -14.66
C ARG A 68 -2.41 -15.91 -14.82
N GLY A 69 -2.88 -17.11 -14.50
CA GLY A 69 -2.10 -18.35 -14.64
C GLY A 69 -1.18 -18.67 -13.45
N MET A 70 -1.12 -17.83 -12.41
CA MET A 70 -0.45 -18.19 -11.16
C MET A 70 -1.38 -18.99 -10.25
N THR A 71 -0.81 -19.98 -9.56
CA THR A 71 -1.46 -20.70 -8.47
C THR A 71 -0.73 -20.39 -7.17
N ALA A 72 -1.45 -20.29 -6.06
CA ALA A 72 -0.82 -20.13 -4.76
C ALA A 72 -0.07 -21.42 -4.38
N GLU A 73 1.23 -21.30 -4.10
CA GLU A 73 2.08 -22.43 -3.72
C GLU A 73 2.19 -22.58 -2.21
N SER A 74 2.38 -21.45 -1.51
CA SER A 74 2.47 -21.41 -0.06
C SER A 74 1.82 -20.11 0.43
N PRO A 75 0.48 -20.05 0.51
CA PRO A 75 -0.24 -18.85 0.91
C PRO A 75 0.09 -18.47 2.36
N ARG A 76 0.43 -17.20 2.59
CA ARG A 76 0.81 -16.66 3.90
C ARG A 76 0.25 -15.25 4.07
N VAL A 77 -0.05 -14.89 5.31
CA VAL A 77 -0.50 -13.54 5.68
C VAL A 77 0.40 -13.02 6.79
N TYR A 78 0.98 -11.84 6.58
CA TYR A 78 1.87 -11.18 7.52
C TYR A 78 1.18 -9.98 8.17
N PRO A 79 0.86 -10.04 9.47
CA PRO A 79 0.44 -8.88 10.23
C PRO A 79 1.67 -8.01 10.53
N VAL A 80 1.61 -6.72 10.20
CA VAL A 80 2.72 -5.79 10.35
C VAL A 80 2.27 -4.42 10.86
N TYR A 81 3.20 -3.68 11.45
CA TYR A 81 3.11 -2.22 11.55
C TYR A 81 3.98 -1.61 10.45
N LEU A 82 3.55 -0.46 9.92
CA LEU A 82 4.30 0.28 8.91
C LEU A 82 4.88 1.57 9.49
N ILE A 83 6.08 1.90 9.03
CA ILE A 83 6.78 3.16 9.31
C ILE A 83 6.65 4.03 8.04
N ILE A 84 5.58 4.81 7.95
CA ILE A 84 5.36 5.77 6.85
C ILE A 84 5.18 7.14 7.48
N ASN A 85 6.17 8.02 7.40
CA ASN A 85 6.13 9.35 8.02
C ASN A 85 5.71 10.44 7.02
N LYS A 86 6.02 10.23 5.74
CA LYS A 86 5.76 11.16 4.64
C LYS A 86 5.08 10.40 3.49
N PRO A 87 3.80 10.06 3.65
CA PRO A 87 3.08 9.34 2.61
C PRO A 87 2.89 10.21 1.37
N PHE A 88 3.01 9.61 0.20
CA PHE A 88 2.35 10.09 -1.00
C PHE A 88 0.86 9.72 -0.91
N THR A 89 -0.04 10.71 -0.92
CA THR A 89 -1.47 10.50 -0.67
C THR A 89 -2.33 11.00 -1.82
N THR A 90 -3.39 10.25 -2.13
CA THR A 90 -4.51 10.71 -2.96
C THR A 90 -5.67 11.18 -2.07
N GLU A 91 -6.77 11.65 -2.67
CA GLU A 91 -8.00 12.03 -1.95
C GLU A 91 -8.80 10.82 -1.42
N GLN A 92 -8.10 9.78 -0.95
CA GLN A 92 -8.67 8.48 -0.53
C GLN A 92 -9.40 7.72 -1.66
N ASP A 93 -9.09 8.06 -2.89
CA ASP A 93 -9.54 7.41 -4.12
C ASP A 93 -8.43 6.43 -4.62
N PRO A 94 -8.77 5.25 -5.20
CA PRO A 94 -7.85 4.42 -5.99
C PRO A 94 -7.26 5.08 -7.25
N PHE A 95 -7.68 6.28 -7.63
CA PHE A 95 -7.16 7.00 -8.78
C PHE A 95 -6.05 8.01 -8.41
N LEU A 96 -5.13 8.19 -9.36
CA LEU A 96 -4.06 9.17 -9.35
C LEU A 96 -4.37 10.24 -10.41
N ASP A 97 -4.55 11.48 -9.97
CA ASP A 97 -4.78 12.61 -10.86
C ASP A 97 -3.47 13.15 -11.46
N PHE A 98 -3.52 13.56 -12.72
CA PHE A 98 -2.38 14.20 -13.40
C PHE A 98 -1.89 15.43 -12.63
N THR A 99 -2.83 16.27 -12.17
CA THR A 99 -2.52 17.51 -11.44
C THR A 99 -1.78 17.25 -10.13
N LEU A 100 -2.07 16.13 -9.45
CA LEU A 100 -1.37 15.73 -8.23
C LEU A 100 0.08 15.38 -8.54
N VAL A 101 0.33 14.58 -9.58
CA VAL A 101 1.69 14.22 -10.00
C VAL A 101 2.46 15.44 -10.47
N GLU A 102 1.85 16.30 -11.28
CA GLU A 102 2.46 17.55 -11.74
C GLU A 102 2.86 18.45 -10.57
N LYS A 103 1.97 18.62 -9.59
CA LYS A 103 2.21 19.44 -8.39
C LYS A 103 3.33 18.89 -7.51
N LYS A 104 3.42 17.56 -7.36
CA LYS A 104 4.35 16.91 -6.42
C LYS A 104 5.71 16.61 -7.05
N LEU A 105 5.72 16.17 -8.31
CA LEU A 105 6.91 15.63 -8.97
C LEU A 105 7.38 16.50 -10.14
N GLY A 106 6.47 17.25 -10.77
CA GLY A 106 6.73 18.11 -11.92
C GLY A 106 6.06 17.60 -13.19
N ARG A 107 5.83 18.51 -14.14
CA ARG A 107 5.06 18.24 -15.37
C ARG A 107 5.68 17.15 -16.26
N ASP A 108 6.99 17.18 -16.45
CA ASP A 108 7.66 16.19 -17.32
C ASP A 108 7.49 14.76 -16.80
N ILE A 109 7.57 14.59 -15.47
CA ILE A 109 7.33 13.30 -14.81
C ILE A 109 5.86 12.89 -14.98
N ALA A 110 4.92 13.83 -14.79
CA ALA A 110 3.50 13.56 -15.00
C ALA A 110 3.20 13.10 -16.43
N LEU A 111 3.69 13.83 -17.45
CA LEU A 111 3.53 13.46 -18.86
C LEU A 111 4.11 12.08 -19.16
N HIS A 112 5.35 11.82 -18.72
CA HIS A 112 6.02 10.55 -18.95
C HIS A 112 5.23 9.36 -18.39
N PHE A 113 4.77 9.43 -17.15
CA PHE A 113 4.08 8.32 -16.52
C PHE A 113 2.63 8.16 -16.97
N PHE A 114 1.90 9.25 -17.23
CA PHE A 114 0.55 9.15 -17.80
C PHE A 114 0.55 8.63 -19.23
N GLU A 115 1.60 8.91 -19.99
CA GLU A 115 1.79 8.32 -21.30
C GLU A 115 2.20 6.84 -21.22
N ARG A 116 3.10 6.49 -20.29
CA ARG A 116 3.52 5.09 -20.07
C ARG A 116 2.36 4.20 -19.64
N TYR A 117 1.49 4.72 -18.77
CA TYR A 117 0.32 4.02 -18.25
C TYR A 117 -0.97 4.45 -18.95
N ALA A 118 -0.88 4.82 -20.24
CA ALA A 118 -2.01 5.28 -21.03
C ALA A 118 -3.19 4.30 -20.99
N ASP A 119 -2.96 2.99 -21.06
CA ASP A 119 -4.04 1.99 -20.96
C ASP A 119 -4.88 2.16 -19.68
N HIS A 120 -4.30 2.58 -18.56
CA HIS A 120 -5.04 2.82 -17.31
C HIS A 120 -5.81 4.13 -17.30
N VAL A 121 -5.41 5.11 -18.11
CA VAL A 121 -6.16 6.35 -18.36
C VAL A 121 -7.30 6.07 -19.34
N GLU A 122 -7.02 5.34 -20.41
CA GLU A 122 -7.93 5.08 -21.52
C GLU A 122 -9.08 4.15 -21.13
N ASN A 123 -8.88 3.34 -20.08
CA ASN A 123 -9.92 2.49 -19.48
C ASN A 123 -10.76 3.20 -18.40
N THR A 124 -10.72 4.53 -18.32
CA THR A 124 -11.59 5.31 -17.40
C THR A 124 -12.87 5.78 -18.08
N ASP A 125 -13.95 5.91 -17.32
CA ASP A 125 -15.23 6.43 -17.82
C ASP A 125 -15.10 7.86 -18.36
N ASN A 126 -14.28 8.70 -17.72
CA ASN A 126 -14.01 10.06 -18.17
C ASN A 126 -13.31 10.08 -19.53
N TRP A 127 -12.34 9.17 -19.74
CA TRP A 127 -11.73 9.01 -21.05
C TRP A 127 -12.76 8.60 -22.10
N ALA A 128 -13.52 7.54 -21.82
CA ALA A 128 -14.46 6.97 -22.77
C ALA A 128 -15.68 7.87 -23.07
N SER A 129 -16.05 8.77 -22.17
CA SER A 129 -17.29 9.57 -22.29
C SER A 129 -17.02 11.04 -22.60
N GLU A 130 -16.10 11.68 -21.85
CA GLU A 130 -15.93 13.14 -21.87
C GLU A 130 -14.74 13.59 -22.71
N ILE A 131 -13.65 12.81 -22.70
CA ILE A 131 -12.43 13.16 -23.44
C ILE A 131 -12.48 12.61 -24.86
N ASN A 132 -12.77 11.31 -25.02
CA ASN A 132 -12.63 10.59 -26.27
C ASN A 132 -13.88 9.83 -26.73
N GLY A 133 -15.09 10.24 -26.29
CA GLY A 133 -16.33 9.53 -26.62
C GLY A 133 -16.73 9.52 -28.10
N ASP A 134 -16.10 10.35 -28.93
CA ASP A 134 -16.27 10.37 -30.39
C ASP A 134 -15.05 9.75 -31.13
N ASP A 135 -14.16 9.04 -30.43
CA ASP A 135 -12.91 8.46 -30.96
C ASP A 135 -12.02 9.48 -31.69
N LYS A 136 -11.96 10.73 -31.18
CA LYS A 136 -11.21 11.85 -31.78
C LYS A 136 -9.69 11.74 -31.61
N PHE A 137 -9.25 11.00 -30.61
CA PHE A 137 -7.86 10.82 -30.25
C PHE A 137 -7.48 9.33 -30.32
N THR A 138 -6.31 9.06 -30.87
CA THR A 138 -5.71 7.71 -30.93
C THR A 138 -5.15 7.24 -29.60
N GLY A 139 -5.02 8.14 -28.61
CA GLY A 139 -4.60 7.83 -27.25
C GLY A 139 -4.13 9.05 -26.46
N VAL A 140 -3.70 8.82 -25.22
CA VAL A 140 -3.30 9.88 -24.25
C VAL A 140 -2.23 10.82 -24.81
N ARG A 141 -1.23 10.28 -25.53
CA ARG A 141 -0.14 11.09 -26.12
C ARG A 141 -0.68 12.14 -27.11
N GLU A 142 -1.59 11.73 -28.00
CA GLU A 142 -2.18 12.64 -28.98
C GLU A 142 -3.03 13.71 -28.28
N PHE A 143 -3.86 13.28 -27.32
CA PHE A 143 -4.67 14.19 -26.52
C PHE A 143 -3.80 15.26 -25.82
N LEU A 144 -2.74 14.86 -25.11
CA LEU A 144 -1.86 15.79 -24.40
C LEU A 144 -1.09 16.73 -25.34
N LYS A 145 -0.81 16.29 -26.57
CA LYS A 145 -0.15 17.12 -27.60
C LYS A 145 -1.09 18.19 -28.16
N LEU A 146 -2.35 17.83 -28.41
CA LEU A 146 -3.35 18.73 -29.00
C LEU A 146 -4.02 19.63 -27.96
N HIS A 147 -4.16 19.13 -26.73
CA HIS A 147 -4.85 19.77 -25.61
C HIS A 147 -4.02 19.76 -24.31
N PRO A 148 -2.80 20.31 -24.30
CA PRO A 148 -1.93 20.31 -23.12
C PRO A 148 -2.55 21.04 -21.90
N GLU A 149 -3.47 21.97 -22.14
CA GLU A 149 -4.23 22.69 -21.12
C GLU A 149 -5.27 21.81 -20.40
N ARG A 150 -5.70 20.72 -21.05
CA ARG A 150 -6.67 19.76 -20.51
C ARG A 150 -6.02 18.56 -19.84
N ALA A 151 -4.70 18.56 -19.68
CA ALA A 151 -3.97 17.47 -19.02
C ALA A 151 -4.49 17.17 -17.60
N GLY A 152 -5.00 18.18 -16.89
CA GLY A 152 -5.57 18.03 -15.57
C GLY A 152 -6.88 17.24 -15.49
N GLU A 153 -7.50 16.91 -16.64
CA GLU A 153 -8.67 16.05 -16.73
C GLU A 153 -8.30 14.56 -16.68
N LEU A 154 -7.02 14.22 -16.81
CA LEU A 154 -6.55 12.84 -16.80
C LEU A 154 -6.39 12.31 -15.37
N TYR A 155 -6.90 11.11 -15.16
CA TYR A 155 -6.61 10.27 -14.00
C TYR A 155 -6.46 8.82 -14.44
N ALA A 156 -5.79 8.02 -13.62
CA ALA A 156 -5.59 6.59 -13.86
C ALA A 156 -5.58 5.84 -12.53
N SER A 157 -5.79 4.52 -12.52
CA SER A 157 -5.55 3.73 -11.31
C SER A 157 -4.12 3.97 -10.81
N ILE A 158 -3.93 4.16 -9.49
CA ILE A 158 -2.62 4.50 -8.92
C ILE A 158 -1.66 3.30 -8.81
N TYR A 159 -2.19 2.08 -8.62
CA TYR A 159 -1.35 0.92 -8.34
C TYR A 159 -0.28 0.61 -9.42
N PRO A 160 -0.50 0.78 -10.74
CA PRO A 160 0.53 0.55 -11.75
C PRO A 160 1.72 1.50 -11.59
N PHE A 161 1.46 2.74 -11.18
CA PHE A 161 2.50 3.73 -10.89
C PHE A 161 3.32 3.30 -9.68
N LEU A 162 2.67 2.86 -8.60
CA LEU A 162 3.38 2.43 -7.38
C LEU A 162 4.04 1.06 -7.52
N ASP A 163 3.64 0.25 -8.50
CA ASP A 163 4.30 -0.99 -8.88
C ASP A 163 5.53 -0.77 -9.76
N ASP A 164 5.65 0.41 -10.39
CA ASP A 164 6.82 0.82 -11.18
C ASP A 164 8.02 1.17 -10.25
N PRO A 165 9.17 0.49 -10.40
CA PRO A 165 10.38 0.84 -9.66
C PRO A 165 10.86 2.26 -9.93
N GLU A 166 10.77 2.75 -11.16
CA GLU A 166 11.22 4.11 -11.55
C GLU A 166 10.37 5.17 -10.84
N PHE A 167 9.05 4.99 -10.81
CA PHE A 167 8.15 5.92 -10.12
C PHE A 167 8.40 5.90 -8.61
N SER A 168 8.56 4.71 -8.02
CA SER A 168 8.85 4.54 -6.60
C SER A 168 10.19 5.18 -6.21
N ASP A 169 11.21 5.06 -7.04
CA ASP A 169 12.51 5.71 -6.84
C ASP A 169 12.41 7.24 -6.93
N ILE A 170 11.59 7.77 -7.84
CA ILE A 170 11.31 9.22 -7.93
C ILE A 170 10.60 9.70 -6.66
N LEU A 171 9.60 8.95 -6.16
CA LEU A 171 8.92 9.29 -4.91
C LEU A 171 9.90 9.32 -3.73
N LYS A 172 10.77 8.29 -3.61
CA LYS A 172 11.84 8.26 -2.61
C LYS A 172 12.77 9.47 -2.74
N ALA A 173 13.19 9.82 -3.95
CA ALA A 173 14.05 10.99 -4.20
C ALA A 173 13.39 12.33 -3.83
N LYS A 174 12.05 12.40 -3.87
CA LYS A 174 11.27 13.55 -3.40
C LYS A 174 10.97 13.51 -1.89
N GLY A 175 11.45 12.49 -1.19
CA GLY A 175 11.36 12.37 0.26
C GLY A 175 10.08 11.70 0.77
N PHE A 176 9.31 11.04 -0.11
CA PHE A 176 8.22 10.17 0.31
C PHE A 176 8.78 8.81 0.76
N ASP A 177 8.23 8.25 1.84
CA ASP A 177 8.67 6.96 2.40
C ASP A 177 7.61 5.84 2.31
N GLY A 178 6.46 6.16 1.70
CA GLY A 178 5.40 5.24 1.36
C GLY A 178 4.25 5.95 0.64
N ALA A 179 3.14 5.26 0.45
CA ALA A 179 1.90 5.84 -0.07
C ALA A 179 0.67 5.33 0.70
N ILE A 180 -0.38 6.16 0.75
CA ILE A 180 -1.68 5.84 1.35
C ILE A 180 -2.77 6.37 0.43
N TYR A 181 -3.65 5.50 -0.05
CA TYR A 181 -4.70 5.84 -1.03
C TYR A 181 -5.93 4.94 -0.85
N GLY A 182 -7.00 5.20 -1.60
CA GLY A 182 -8.20 4.34 -1.58
C GLY A 182 -7.92 3.01 -2.27
N GLY A 183 -8.30 1.89 -1.66
CA GLY A 183 -8.07 0.58 -2.22
C GLY A 183 -8.92 0.30 -3.47
N CYS A 184 -8.43 -0.60 -4.31
CA CYS A 184 -9.14 -1.14 -5.46
C CYS A 184 -9.25 -2.67 -5.38
N GLY A 185 -10.16 -3.28 -6.15
CA GLY A 185 -10.33 -4.73 -6.17
C GLY A 185 -10.78 -5.29 -4.81
N GLU A 186 -10.00 -6.21 -4.23
CA GLU A 186 -10.32 -6.85 -2.94
C GLU A 186 -10.24 -5.88 -1.74
N ASN A 187 -9.51 -4.77 -1.88
CA ASN A 187 -9.43 -3.69 -0.89
C ASN A 187 -10.39 -2.53 -1.21
N ALA A 188 -11.36 -2.70 -2.12
CA ALA A 188 -12.29 -1.61 -2.46
C ALA A 188 -13.00 -1.08 -1.20
N LEU A 189 -13.10 0.26 -1.10
CA LEU A 189 -13.68 0.99 0.04
C LEU A 189 -12.82 0.98 1.33
N GLU A 190 -11.62 0.40 1.30
CA GLU A 190 -10.68 0.40 2.42
C GLU A 190 -9.37 1.10 2.00
N PRO A 191 -8.60 1.73 2.92
CA PRO A 191 -7.29 2.26 2.55
C PRO A 191 -6.30 1.17 2.15
N GLU A 192 -5.51 1.43 1.12
CA GLU A 192 -4.32 0.64 0.78
C GLU A 192 -3.05 1.39 1.16
N TYR A 193 -2.06 0.64 1.63
CA TYR A 193 -0.78 1.17 2.09
C TYR A 193 0.36 0.57 1.28
N ARG A 194 1.31 1.43 0.86
CA ARG A 194 2.53 1.01 0.17
C ARG A 194 3.75 1.48 0.93
N VAL A 195 4.76 0.61 1.07
CA VAL A 195 6.11 1.03 1.45
C VAL A 195 7.08 0.75 0.31
N PHE A 196 8.09 1.60 0.16
CA PHE A 196 9.08 1.48 -0.91
C PHE A 196 10.32 0.67 -0.49
N GLU A 197 10.44 0.32 0.79
CA GLU A 197 11.56 -0.42 1.36
C GLU A 197 11.05 -1.34 2.48
N GLU A 198 11.56 -2.58 2.56
CA GLU A 198 11.17 -3.52 3.62
C GLU A 198 11.58 -3.03 5.03
N SER A 199 12.60 -2.18 5.13
CA SER A 199 13.01 -1.58 6.41
C SER A 199 11.91 -0.75 7.08
N SER A 200 10.88 -0.36 6.33
CA SER A 200 9.70 0.34 6.84
C SER A 200 8.64 -0.59 7.43
N VAL A 201 8.93 -1.89 7.56
CA VAL A 201 8.00 -2.92 8.04
C VAL A 201 8.46 -3.48 9.39
N ILE A 202 7.53 -3.56 10.35
CA ILE A 202 7.72 -4.24 11.63
C ILE A 202 6.73 -5.40 11.72
N TYR A 203 7.22 -6.64 11.66
CA TYR A 203 6.40 -7.84 11.86
C TYR A 203 5.74 -7.85 13.24
N ALA A 204 4.41 -7.87 13.31
CA ALA A 204 3.67 -7.75 14.57
C ALA A 204 3.91 -8.94 15.52
N LEU A 205 4.15 -10.14 14.95
CA LEU A 205 4.45 -11.37 15.70
C LEU A 205 5.90 -11.46 16.20
N SER A 206 6.74 -10.45 15.93
CA SER A 206 8.09 -10.37 16.51
C SER A 206 8.11 -9.85 17.96
N LYS A 207 6.94 -9.48 18.51
CA LYS A 207 6.74 -9.18 19.93
C LYS A 207 6.90 -10.45 20.76
N ASP A 208 7.71 -10.36 21.82
CA ASP A 208 7.53 -11.25 22.96
C ASP A 208 6.17 -10.92 23.59
N MET A 209 5.12 -11.68 23.26
CA MET A 209 3.96 -11.76 24.12
C MET A 209 4.36 -12.54 25.37
N ALA A 210 5.10 -11.89 26.27
CA ALA A 210 5.06 -12.34 27.66
C ALA A 210 3.57 -12.27 28.05
N PRO A 211 2.94 -13.38 28.46
CA PRO A 211 1.59 -13.31 28.99
C PRO A 211 1.62 -12.27 30.11
N LYS A 212 0.75 -11.26 30.03
CA LYS A 212 0.50 -10.39 31.18
C LYS A 212 0.25 -11.36 32.35
N PRO A 213 1.00 -11.26 33.47
CA PRO A 213 0.68 -12.05 34.64
C PRO A 213 -0.80 -11.84 34.88
N SER A 214 -1.58 -12.91 34.82
CA SER A 214 -2.98 -12.87 35.19
C SER A 214 -3.03 -12.11 36.50
N GLN A 215 -3.82 -11.03 36.55
CA GLN A 215 -4.18 -10.46 37.83
C GLN A 215 -4.69 -11.65 38.63
N LYS A 216 -3.89 -12.08 39.61
CA LYS A 216 -4.22 -13.19 40.48
C LYS A 216 -5.62 -12.87 40.97
N LEU A 217 -6.60 -13.63 40.48
CA LEU A 217 -7.85 -13.82 41.19
C LEU A 217 -7.40 -14.15 42.60
N LYS A 218 -7.65 -13.22 43.52
CA LYS A 218 -7.41 -13.44 44.94
C LYS A 218 -8.19 -14.71 45.28
N GLN A 219 -7.47 -15.81 45.38
CA GLN A 219 -7.92 -16.93 46.18
C GLN A 219 -7.86 -16.43 47.62
N GLU A 220 -8.94 -15.80 48.04
CA GLU A 220 -9.31 -15.74 49.45
C GLU A 220 -9.77 -17.16 49.82
N GLY A 221 -8.82 -18.00 50.20
CA GLY A 221 -9.04 -18.86 51.36
C GLY A 221 -8.63 -18.09 52.62
N PRO A 222 -8.91 -18.58 53.84
CA PRO A 222 -9.18 -19.99 54.14
C PRO A 222 -10.30 -20.24 55.17
N GLU A 223 -10.70 -21.53 55.27
CA GLU A 223 -10.99 -22.26 56.53
C GLU A 223 -12.17 -21.82 57.44
N PHE A 224 -12.85 -22.62 58.25
CA PHE A 224 -12.91 -24.03 58.68
C PHE A 224 -14.32 -24.11 59.36
N PHE A 225 -15.05 -25.22 59.48
CA PHE A 225 -14.89 -26.28 60.49
C PHE A 225 -16.08 -27.24 60.38
N ALA A 226 -15.78 -28.53 60.65
CA ALA A 226 -16.61 -29.59 61.23
C ALA A 226 -17.89 -30.04 60.51
#